data_AF-A0A8C3BFX0-F1
#
_entry.id   AF-A0A8C3BFX0-F1
#
_cell.length_a   1.000
_cell.length_b   1.000
_cell.length_c   1.000
_cell.angle_alpha   90.00
_cell.angle_beta   90.00
_cell.angle_gamma   90.00
#
_symmetry.space_group_name_H-M   'P 1'
#
loop_
_entity.id
_entity.type
_entity.pdbx_description
1 polymer ?
#
loop_
_entity_poly.entity_id
_entity_poly.type
_entity_poly.pdbx_seq_one_letter_code
_entity_poly.pdbx_strand_id
1 'polypeptide(L)'
;MAKSKNHTTHNQSRKWHRNGIKKPRTHRYESLKGVDPKFLRNMRFAKKHNKKGLKKMQANNAKQAALVWLCCLAGQQEGLCISILSLQMYELKQLLPPQNFNWRYRL
;
A
#
# COMPACT_ATOMS: atom_id res chain seq x y z
N MET A 1 40.81 -62.56 14.12
CA MET A 1 40.56 -61.13 13.79
C MET A 1 39.76 -60.52 14.91
N ALA A 2 40.21 -59.42 15.51
CA ALA A 2 39.41 -58.68 16.48
C ALA A 2 38.35 -57.85 15.74
N LYS A 3 37.08 -57.94 16.15
CA LYS A 3 36.00 -57.16 15.52
C LYS A 3 36.03 -55.70 15.98
N SER A 4 35.85 -54.77 15.05
CA SER A 4 35.69 -53.35 15.31
C SER A 4 34.24 -52.89 15.12
N LYS A 5 33.94 -51.64 15.49
CA LYS A 5 32.62 -51.03 15.28
C LYS A 5 32.43 -50.67 13.81
N ASN A 6 31.26 -50.97 13.26
CA ASN A 6 30.97 -50.78 11.83
C ASN A 6 30.47 -49.36 11.48
N HIS A 7 29.75 -48.68 12.37
CA HIS A 7 29.19 -47.34 12.12
C HIS A 7 28.84 -46.58 13.42
N THR A 8 28.88 -45.22 13.41
CA THR A 8 28.40 -44.40 14.53
C THR A 8 28.07 -42.94 14.14
N THR A 9 26.97 -42.41 14.70
CA THR A 9 26.54 -41.00 14.58
C THR A 9 26.72 -40.21 15.90
N HIS A 10 27.36 -40.81 16.91
CA HIS A 10 27.36 -40.33 18.31
C HIS A 10 27.80 -38.86 18.52
N ASN A 11 28.82 -38.39 17.79
CA ASN A 11 29.34 -37.03 17.94
C ASN A 11 29.00 -36.11 16.75
N GLN A 12 28.15 -36.55 15.83
CA GLN A 12 27.86 -35.76 14.62
C GLN A 12 27.01 -34.53 14.98
N SER A 13 25.94 -34.73 15.75
CA SER A 13 25.07 -33.65 16.21
C SER A 13 25.84 -32.57 16.98
N ARG A 14 26.70 -32.97 17.93
CA ARG A 14 27.51 -32.02 18.71
C ARG A 14 28.39 -31.16 17.81
N LYS A 15 29.05 -31.75 16.80
CA LYS A 15 29.88 -31.00 15.83
C LYS A 15 29.06 -30.02 15.00
N TRP A 16 27.89 -30.42 14.50
CA TRP A 16 27.01 -29.53 13.73
C TRP A 16 26.51 -28.34 14.55
N HIS A 17 26.25 -28.55 15.84
CA HIS A 17 25.77 -27.51 16.75
C HIS A 17 26.87 -26.62 17.33
N ARG A 18 28.17 -26.98 17.28
CA ARG A 18 29.26 -26.10 17.73
C ARG A 18 29.24 -24.73 17.05
N ASN A 19 28.96 -24.70 15.74
CA ASN A 19 28.84 -23.47 14.95
C ASN A 19 27.37 -23.02 14.75
N GLY A 20 26.43 -23.85 15.24
CA GLY A 20 25.00 -23.71 15.02
C GLY A 20 24.56 -24.06 13.59
N ILE A 21 23.44 -24.77 13.48
CA ILE A 21 22.81 -25.05 12.18
C ILE A 21 22.06 -23.78 11.74
N LYS A 22 22.65 -23.01 10.84
CA LYS A 22 22.06 -21.76 10.34
C LYS A 22 21.02 -22.06 9.26
N LYS A 23 19.86 -21.40 9.34
CA LYS A 23 18.84 -21.42 8.30
C LYS A 23 19.37 -20.69 7.05
N PRO A 24 18.94 -21.05 5.83
CA PRO A 24 19.27 -20.29 4.63
C PRO A 24 18.78 -18.85 4.77
N ARG A 25 19.55 -17.90 4.24
CA ARG A 25 19.17 -16.48 4.27
C ARG A 25 18.03 -16.25 3.29
N THR A 26 16.98 -15.58 3.75
CA THR A 26 15.89 -15.11 2.90
C THR A 26 16.21 -13.71 2.40
N HIS A 27 16.00 -13.46 1.12
CA HIS A 27 16.18 -12.15 0.49
C HIS A 27 14.83 -11.62 0.02
N ARG A 28 14.62 -10.29 0.02
CA ARG A 28 13.35 -9.68 -0.43
C ARG A 28 13.01 -10.02 -1.88
N TYR A 29 14.04 -10.13 -2.74
CA TYR A 29 13.89 -10.49 -4.14
C TYR A 29 14.79 -11.68 -4.45
N GLU A 30 14.20 -12.79 -4.87
CA GLU A 30 14.90 -14.00 -5.27
C GLU A 30 15.30 -13.98 -6.75
N SER A 31 16.18 -14.90 -7.14
CA SER A 31 16.57 -15.06 -8.54
C SER A 31 15.47 -15.73 -9.37
N LEU A 32 15.29 -15.30 -10.62
CA LEU A 32 14.33 -15.90 -11.55
C LEU A 32 14.90 -17.10 -12.34
N LYS A 33 15.87 -17.82 -11.76
CA LYS A 33 16.47 -19.00 -12.41
C LYS A 33 15.48 -20.17 -12.36
N GLY A 34 15.27 -20.85 -13.49
CA GLY A 34 14.32 -21.97 -13.60
C GLY A 34 12.89 -21.57 -13.98
N VAL A 35 12.62 -20.27 -14.17
CA VAL A 35 11.34 -19.79 -14.72
C VAL A 35 11.30 -20.03 -16.24
N ASP A 36 10.11 -20.29 -16.78
CA ASP A 36 9.88 -20.54 -18.20
C ASP A 36 10.58 -19.51 -19.12
N PRO A 37 11.43 -19.95 -20.07
CA PRO A 37 12.14 -19.05 -20.98
C PRO A 37 11.22 -18.17 -21.82
N LYS A 38 10.03 -18.65 -22.21
CA LYS A 38 9.08 -17.86 -23.02
C LYS A 38 8.52 -16.70 -22.21
N PHE A 39 8.12 -16.95 -20.97
CA PHE A 39 7.74 -15.90 -20.02
C PHE A 39 8.87 -14.89 -19.77
N LEU A 40 10.09 -15.36 -19.53
CA LEU A 40 11.25 -14.48 -19.28
C LEU A 40 11.58 -13.59 -20.47
N ARG A 41 11.45 -14.09 -21.71
CA ARG A 41 11.59 -13.27 -22.92
C ARG A 41 10.60 -12.12 -22.93
N ASN A 42 9.31 -12.40 -22.71
CA ASN A 42 8.28 -11.37 -22.69
C ASN A 42 8.52 -10.34 -21.57
N MET A 43 8.79 -10.78 -20.34
CA MET A 43 9.06 -9.87 -19.22
C MET A 43 10.27 -8.97 -19.49
N ARG A 44 11.34 -9.49 -20.14
CA ARG A 44 12.50 -8.70 -20.55
C ARG A 44 12.12 -7.63 -21.58
N PHE A 45 11.31 -7.97 -22.57
CA PHE A 45 10.83 -7.01 -23.56
C PHE A 45 9.95 -5.92 -22.93
N ALA A 46 9.02 -6.28 -22.04
CA ALA A 46 8.19 -5.32 -21.32
C ALA A 46 9.05 -4.33 -20.51
N LYS A 47 10.00 -4.84 -19.72
CA LYS A 47 10.94 -4.00 -18.95
C LYS A 47 11.81 -3.11 -19.84
N LYS A 48 12.23 -3.60 -21.01
CA LYS A 48 13.02 -2.83 -22.00
C LYS A 48 12.25 -1.61 -22.53
N HIS A 49 10.96 -1.75 -22.81
CA HIS A 49 10.16 -0.70 -23.46
C HIS A 49 9.40 0.23 -22.50
N ASN A 50 9.48 0.02 -21.18
CA ASN A 50 8.83 0.87 -20.18
C ASN A 50 9.22 2.36 -20.27
N LYS A 51 10.42 2.69 -20.77
CA LYS A 51 10.87 4.08 -20.95
C LYS A 51 9.97 4.89 -21.89
N LYS A 52 9.34 4.25 -22.88
CA LYS A 52 8.46 4.92 -23.86
C LYS A 52 7.20 5.52 -23.23
N GLY A 53 6.69 4.89 -22.18
CA GLY A 53 5.47 5.31 -21.48
C GLY A 53 5.69 6.35 -20.38
N LEU A 54 6.95 6.70 -20.06
CA LEU A 54 7.29 7.45 -18.87
C LEU A 54 6.65 8.85 -18.82
N LYS A 55 6.67 9.60 -19.94
CA LYS A 55 6.06 10.94 -20.02
C LYS A 55 4.55 10.92 -19.78
N LYS A 56 3.85 9.91 -20.33
CA LYS A 56 2.41 9.75 -20.14
C LYS A 56 2.08 9.40 -18.69
N MET A 57 2.89 8.50 -18.09
CA MET A 57 2.75 8.15 -16.68
C MET A 57 3.00 9.36 -15.76
N GLN A 58 4.03 10.16 -16.02
CA GLN A 58 4.30 11.38 -15.25
C GLN A 58 3.17 12.40 -15.35
N ALA A 59 2.66 12.66 -16.56
CA ALA A 59 1.53 13.57 -16.75
C ALA A 59 0.28 13.08 -16.03
N ASN A 60 -0.01 11.78 -16.09
CA ASN A 60 -1.13 11.20 -15.35
C ASN A 60 -0.93 11.27 -13.84
N ASN A 61 0.27 10.97 -13.34
CA ASN A 61 0.58 11.06 -11.92
C ASN A 61 0.50 12.50 -11.40
N ALA A 62 0.94 13.49 -12.19
CA ALA A 62 0.80 14.90 -11.85
C ALA A 62 -0.68 15.33 -11.80
N LYS A 63 -1.49 14.87 -12.77
CA LYS A 63 -2.95 15.09 -12.75
C LYS A 63 -3.59 14.44 -11.52
N GLN A 64 -3.22 13.20 -11.19
CA GLN A 64 -3.73 12.50 -10.01
C GLN A 64 -3.29 13.20 -8.71
N ALA A 65 -2.03 13.64 -8.62
CA ALA A 65 -1.54 14.41 -7.47
C ALA A 65 -2.28 15.75 -7.33
N ALA A 66 -2.55 16.44 -8.44
CA ALA A 66 -3.34 17.67 -8.44
C ALA A 66 -4.81 17.41 -8.01
N LEU A 67 -5.42 16.32 -8.47
CA LEU A 67 -6.76 15.90 -8.03
C LEU A 67 -6.79 15.56 -6.54
N VAL A 68 -5.79 14.82 -6.04
CA VAL A 68 -5.66 14.50 -4.61
C VAL A 68 -5.45 15.77 -3.79
N TRP A 69 -4.63 16.70 -4.27
CA TRP A 69 -4.39 17.99 -3.62
C TRP A 69 -5.64 18.88 -3.59
N LEU A 70 -6.37 18.98 -4.71
CA LEU A 70 -7.65 19.69 -4.80
C LEU A 70 -8.72 19.06 -3.90
N CYS A 71 -8.79 17.73 -3.83
CA CYS A 71 -9.68 17.01 -2.92
C CYS A 71 -9.32 17.30 -1.45
N CYS A 72 -8.03 17.34 -1.11
CA CYS A 72 -7.56 17.68 0.23
C CYS A 72 -7.84 19.15 0.60
N LEU A 73 -7.73 20.09 -0.35
CA LEU A 73 -8.06 21.50 -0.15
C LEU A 73 -9.57 21.73 0.01
N ALA A 74 -10.39 21.05 -0.78
CA ALA A 74 -11.84 21.08 -0.63
C ALA A 74 -12.25 20.57 0.76
N GLY A 75 -11.63 19.48 1.23
CA GLY A 75 -11.82 18.97 2.59
C GLY A 75 -11.32 19.88 3.73
N GLN A 76 -10.49 20.89 3.42
CA GLN A 76 -10.00 21.87 4.41
C GLN A 76 -10.90 23.10 4.54
N GLN A 77 -11.75 23.39 3.54
CA GLN A 77 -12.75 24.49 3.60
C GLN A 77 -14.07 24.10 4.25
N GLU A 78 -14.39 22.81 4.34
CA GLU A 78 -15.62 22.32 5.00
C GLU A 78 -15.67 22.75 6.49
N GLY A 79 -14.52 22.84 7.18
CA GLY A 79 -14.47 23.28 8.58
C GLY A 79 -14.63 24.79 8.81
N LEU A 80 -14.19 25.63 7.86
CA LEU A 80 -14.24 27.09 7.99
C LEU A 80 -15.52 27.69 7.38
N CYS A 81 -16.11 27.05 6.36
CA CYS A 81 -17.36 27.52 5.76
C CYS A 81 -18.59 27.21 6.63
N ILE A 82 -18.60 26.11 7.40
CA ILE A 82 -19.70 25.78 8.33
C ILE A 82 -19.77 26.79 9.49
N SER A 83 -18.63 27.34 9.95
CA SER A 83 -18.60 28.31 11.04
C SER A 83 -19.04 29.71 10.62
N ILE A 84 -18.70 30.14 9.39
CA ILE A 84 -19.14 31.44 8.87
C ILE A 84 -20.65 31.42 8.52
N LEU A 85 -21.15 30.34 7.91
CA LEU A 85 -22.59 30.20 7.59
C LEU A 85 -23.48 30.03 8.85
N SER A 86 -22.96 29.41 9.91
CA SER A 86 -23.70 29.28 11.18
C SER A 86 -23.80 30.60 11.95
N LEU A 87 -22.80 31.48 11.88
CA LEU A 87 -22.88 32.84 12.44
C LEU A 87 -23.88 33.72 11.68
N GLN A 88 -23.87 33.69 10.33
CA GLN A 88 -24.86 34.44 9.53
C GLN A 88 -26.29 33.91 9.72
N MET A 89 -26.48 32.61 9.95
CA MET A 89 -27.80 32.03 10.24
C MET A 89 -28.27 32.28 11.68
N TYR A 90 -27.36 32.47 12.65
CA TYR A 90 -27.74 32.85 14.02
C TYR A 90 -28.18 34.31 14.12
N GLU A 91 -27.56 35.21 13.36
CA GLU A 91 -27.91 36.63 13.33
C GLU A 91 -29.28 36.88 12.65
N LEU A 92 -29.64 36.07 11.64
CA LEU A 92 -30.94 36.15 10.96
C LEU A 92 -32.10 35.49 11.72
N LYS A 93 -31.83 34.62 12.70
CA LYS A 93 -32.87 33.92 13.49
C LYS A 93 -33.42 34.74 14.65
N GLN A 94 -32.84 35.90 14.99
CA GLN A 94 -33.37 36.79 16.03
C GLN A 94 -34.43 37.77 15.52
N LEU A 95 -34.67 37.81 14.20
CA LEU A 95 -35.55 38.80 13.57
C LEU A 95 -36.87 38.25 13.03
N LEU A 96 -37.18 36.94 13.19
CA LEU A 96 -38.43 36.38 12.67
C LEU A 96 -39.19 35.50 13.69
N PRO A 97 -40.51 35.73 13.87
CA PRO A 97 -41.34 34.98 14.82
C PRO A 97 -41.64 33.54 14.36
N PRO A 98 -41.85 32.60 15.31
CA PRO A 98 -42.05 31.19 14.99
C PRO A 98 -43.40 30.94 14.32
N GLN A 99 -43.39 30.43 13.10
CA GLN A 99 -44.57 29.86 12.45
C GLN A 99 -44.45 28.34 12.35
N ASN A 100 -45.54 27.70 12.77
CA ASN A 100 -45.72 26.27 12.98
C ASN A 100 -45.81 25.55 11.62
N PHE A 101 -44.85 24.71 11.25
CA PHE A 101 -44.97 23.86 10.06
C PHE A 101 -44.67 22.38 10.35
N ASN A 102 -45.68 21.59 10.04
CA ASN A 102 -45.88 20.17 10.26
C ASN A 102 -45.11 19.34 9.21
N TRP A 103 -44.07 18.61 9.64
CA TRP A 103 -43.22 17.81 8.74
C TRP A 103 -43.83 16.44 8.40
N ARG A 104 -44.99 16.45 7.75
CA ARG A 104 -45.64 15.22 7.26
C ARG A 104 -45.08 14.83 5.88
N TYR A 105 -44.08 13.94 5.94
CA TYR A 105 -43.58 12.96 4.95
C TYR A 105 -43.34 13.37 3.48
N ARG A 106 -42.10 13.13 3.04
CA ARG A 106 -41.79 12.60 1.70
C ARG A 106 -40.64 11.58 1.80
N LEU A 107 -41.02 10.31 2.02
CA LEU A 107 -40.32 9.13 1.54
C LEU A 107 -41.32 8.36 0.68
#